data_AF-A0A926H3B5-F1
#
_entry.id   AF-A0A926H3B5-F1
#
_cell.length_a   1.000
_cell.length_b   1.000
_cell.length_c   1.000
_cell.angle_alpha   90.00
_cell.angle_beta   90.00
_cell.angle_gamma   90.00
#
_symmetry.space_group_name_H-M   'P 1'
#
loop_
_entity.id
_entity.type
_entity.pdbx_description
1 polymer ?
#
loop_
_entity_poly.entity_id
_entity_poly.type
_entity_poly.pdbx_seq_one_letter_code
_entity_poly.pdbx_strand_id
1 'polypeptide(L)'
;MRRYLLLLCTLALALSSPAIFAQDGSDDGGGLHRRSIDNNPFDANPDSYPGGPAGKAPLSTGYYITDNDAPSLPALWTPTYSFVDTTGLDARSWRRIRSGPNQLPMSDWDLPGTQGKEFFMNPTVPNDSTDNAIAGPINIGFPFYYYGRAYDSFYVSTNGLIALVNRRYQYDDFGNRVDYNPFRDDSLVRPRVGASAQADPTVDDYGHRFVALGNTASAIGGIRNPTNTAMPNAGLRSTIAATWDDLELSQFDTTSGLVDDFGRVYWRRDNAGNRLIVYFVNASMKGLKNIPLVNTTAIVPRRSLRANFQVVLDRIDSSIQINFIRYLGQYVDPVQRILTIPTAQMLRANATIGVQSNGDVPAPYTGAVGAEYTNYQYSDFPGVGTTPVNGDPTSTPHAGLAIKFRQWPNKVRVMRVDFQIPDRNNAIAFVNLPQGSIPDNYELLLGHPLLGVIRPVGVVQNTSDSIGPVNRTRQPVVYNIIFRIRDIVNCVAPPVYQKTQTT
;
A
#
# COMPACT_ATOMS: atom_id res chain seq x y z
N MET A 1 62.97 -35.06 21.96
CA MET A 1 61.67 -34.80 22.63
C MET A 1 61.44 -33.30 22.85
N ARG A 2 61.20 -32.51 21.80
CA ARG A 2 60.82 -31.08 21.93
C ARG A 2 60.09 -30.51 20.71
N ARG A 3 59.56 -31.38 19.83
CA ARG A 3 58.78 -30.99 18.65
C ARG A 3 57.35 -31.58 18.61
N TYR A 4 56.95 -32.30 19.67
CA TYR A 4 55.60 -32.86 19.82
C TYR A 4 54.78 -32.20 20.93
N LEU A 5 55.35 -31.25 21.68
CA LEU A 5 54.63 -30.55 22.77
C LEU A 5 53.81 -29.34 22.28
N LEU A 6 54.11 -28.81 21.08
CA LEU A 6 53.35 -27.70 20.49
C LEU A 6 52.08 -28.15 19.75
N LEU A 7 51.96 -29.44 19.43
CA LEU A 7 50.76 -30.01 18.81
C LEU A 7 49.67 -30.38 19.83
N LEU A 8 50.03 -30.53 21.11
CA LEU A 8 49.11 -30.89 22.20
C LEU A 8 48.50 -29.67 22.91
N CYS A 9 49.14 -28.50 22.86
CA CYS A 9 48.56 -27.24 23.34
C CYS A 9 47.61 -26.57 22.32
N THR A 10 47.64 -26.99 21.05
CA THR A 10 46.75 -26.48 20.00
C THR A 10 45.46 -27.30 19.85
N LEU A 11 45.41 -28.53 20.39
CA LEU A 11 44.22 -29.39 20.37
C LEU A 11 43.31 -29.23 21.62
N ALA A 12 43.78 -28.56 22.68
CA ALA A 12 43.09 -28.51 23.98
C ALA A 12 42.50 -27.14 24.37
N LEU A 13 42.62 -26.11 23.53
CA LEU A 13 41.83 -24.87 23.63
C LEU A 13 40.63 -24.86 22.66
N ALA A 14 40.32 -26.03 22.08
CA ALA A 14 39.12 -26.32 21.30
C ALA A 14 37.85 -26.54 22.17
N LEU A 15 37.82 -26.06 23.43
CA LEU A 15 36.69 -26.20 24.33
C LEU A 15 36.48 -24.93 25.18
N SER A 16 36.05 -23.85 24.52
CA SER A 16 35.20 -22.85 25.17
C SER A 16 34.12 -22.47 24.16
N SER A 17 32.87 -22.74 24.52
CA SER A 17 31.69 -22.73 23.67
C SER A 17 31.53 -21.41 22.89
N PRO A 18 31.40 -21.42 21.55
CA PRO A 18 30.47 -20.50 20.94
C PRO A 18 29.07 -20.97 21.32
N ALA A 19 28.27 -20.06 21.88
CA ALA A 19 26.83 -20.23 21.93
C ALA A 19 26.35 -20.74 20.56
N ILE A 20 25.55 -21.79 20.59
CA ILE A 20 24.82 -22.30 19.44
C ILE A 20 23.93 -21.16 18.96
N PHE A 21 24.43 -20.34 18.03
CA PHE A 21 23.54 -19.63 17.13
C PHE A 21 22.88 -20.71 16.30
N ALA A 22 21.54 -20.71 16.31
CA ALA A 22 20.73 -21.53 15.45
C ALA A 22 21.15 -21.25 14.00
N GLN A 23 22.00 -22.13 13.48
CA GLN A 23 22.24 -22.27 12.07
C GLN A 23 20.90 -22.76 11.50
N ASP A 24 20.24 -21.90 10.73
CA ASP A 24 19.00 -22.19 10.03
C ASP A 24 19.24 -23.48 9.21
N GLY A 25 18.72 -24.59 9.72
CA GLY A 25 18.82 -25.89 9.12
C GLY A 25 17.71 -26.04 8.10
N SER A 26 18.09 -26.60 6.95
CA SER A 26 17.29 -26.98 5.78
C SER A 26 16.76 -25.85 4.88
N ASP A 27 17.20 -25.94 3.63
CA ASP A 27 16.79 -25.21 2.44
C ASP A 27 15.27 -25.32 2.18
N ASP A 28 14.47 -24.56 2.91
CA ASP A 28 13.05 -24.39 2.64
C ASP A 28 12.77 -22.99 2.07
N GLY A 29 13.56 -22.55 1.07
CA GLY A 29 13.26 -21.44 0.15
C GLY A 29 12.96 -20.04 0.75
N GLY A 30 12.76 -19.88 2.06
CA GLY A 30 12.12 -18.71 2.66
C GLY A 30 13.06 -17.50 2.79
N GLY A 31 14.37 -17.73 2.80
CA GLY A 31 15.38 -16.67 2.79
C GLY A 31 15.54 -15.99 1.42
N LEU A 32 15.08 -16.63 0.34
CA LEU A 32 15.25 -16.17 -1.05
C LEU A 32 14.07 -15.31 -1.54
N HIS A 33 12.96 -15.25 -0.79
CA HIS A 33 11.79 -14.46 -1.18
C HIS A 33 11.86 -13.01 -0.70
N ARG A 34 13.02 -12.49 -0.28
CA ARG A 34 13.13 -11.26 0.52
C ARG A 34 14.31 -10.34 0.27
N ARG A 35 15.28 -10.70 -0.56
CA ARG A 35 16.47 -9.85 -0.70
C ARG A 35 16.21 -8.69 -1.65
N SER A 36 15.73 -7.58 -1.10
CA SER A 36 16.12 -6.27 -1.62
C SER A 36 17.05 -5.61 -0.63
N ILE A 37 18.32 -5.47 -1.04
CA ILE A 37 19.32 -4.75 -0.26
C ILE A 37 18.94 -3.26 -0.31
N ASP A 38 18.77 -2.63 0.86
CA ASP A 38 18.70 -1.19 0.97
C ASP A 38 20.09 -0.63 0.64
N ASN A 39 20.28 -0.10 -0.56
CA ASN A 39 21.54 0.56 -0.93
C ASN A 39 21.65 2.00 -0.39
N ASN A 40 20.83 2.38 0.59
CA ASN A 40 20.86 3.74 1.15
C ASN A 40 21.08 3.74 2.67
N PRO A 41 22.34 3.64 3.15
CA PRO A 41 22.67 3.57 4.57
C PRO A 41 22.52 4.91 5.33
N PHE A 42 21.90 5.94 4.75
CA PHE A 42 21.93 7.31 5.29
C PHE A 42 20.62 8.11 5.32
N ASP A 43 19.43 7.49 5.32
CA ASP A 43 18.21 8.20 5.74
C ASP A 43 18.04 8.13 7.26
N ALA A 44 18.99 8.74 7.98
CA ALA A 44 18.88 9.01 9.41
C ALA A 44 17.95 10.20 9.73
N ASN A 45 17.14 10.66 8.75
CA ASN A 45 16.22 11.76 8.96
C ASN A 45 14.93 11.63 8.12
N PRO A 46 13.83 11.06 8.67
CA PRO A 46 12.54 10.96 7.99
C PRO A 46 11.69 12.25 8.06
N ASP A 47 12.33 13.42 8.24
CA ASP A 47 11.63 14.67 8.45
C ASP A 47 11.22 15.34 7.13
N SER A 48 10.17 14.80 6.52
CA SER A 48 9.28 15.56 5.62
C SER A 48 7.84 15.65 6.15
N TYR A 49 7.54 15.04 7.30
CA TYR A 49 6.27 15.17 8.01
C TYR A 49 6.52 15.27 9.52
N PRO A 50 5.93 16.25 10.23
CA PRO A 50 6.31 16.55 11.60
C PRO A 50 5.91 15.42 12.56
N GLY A 51 6.93 14.72 13.07
CA GLY A 51 7.03 14.08 14.39
C GLY A 51 5.74 13.66 15.10
N GLY A 52 5.13 12.57 14.63
CA GLY A 52 4.30 11.73 15.49
C GLY A 52 5.17 10.84 16.41
N PRO A 53 4.59 10.22 17.47
CA PRO A 53 5.32 9.25 18.29
C PRO A 53 6.01 8.20 17.41
N ALA A 54 7.27 7.89 17.70
CA ALA A 54 8.06 6.91 16.97
C ALA A 54 7.24 5.64 16.68
N GLY A 55 7.09 5.29 15.39
CA GLY A 55 6.33 4.12 14.95
C GLY A 55 4.84 4.35 14.62
N LYS A 56 4.35 5.60 14.60
CA LYS A 56 3.05 5.92 13.98
C LYS A 56 3.26 6.81 12.76
N ALA A 57 3.01 6.28 11.57
CA ALA A 57 3.06 7.09 10.36
C ALA A 57 2.04 8.24 10.44
N PRO A 58 2.24 9.33 9.68
CA PRO A 58 1.23 10.36 9.55
C PRO A 58 -0.08 9.73 9.05
N LEU A 59 -1.14 9.94 9.82
CA LEU A 59 -2.45 9.38 9.52
C LEU A 59 -3.03 10.16 8.33
N SER A 60 -3.14 9.53 7.16
CA SER A 60 -3.79 10.11 5.97
C SER A 60 -5.31 9.95 6.07
N THR A 61 -6.10 10.87 5.50
CA THR A 61 -7.57 10.72 5.34
C THR A 61 -7.96 9.74 4.23
N GLY A 62 -7.18 8.69 4.03
CA GLY A 62 -7.37 7.74 2.94
C GLY A 62 -7.00 8.33 1.59
N TYR A 63 -7.50 7.71 0.52
CA TYR A 63 -7.29 8.16 -0.85
C TYR A 63 -8.52 8.88 -1.39
N TYR A 64 -8.31 10.04 -1.98
CA TYR A 64 -9.30 10.75 -2.78
C TYR A 64 -9.02 10.48 -4.24
N ILE A 65 -10.06 10.65 -5.05
CA ILE A 65 -9.99 10.24 -6.44
C ILE A 65 -10.52 11.29 -7.39
N THR A 66 -9.79 11.44 -8.49
CA THR A 66 -10.10 12.33 -9.60
C THR A 66 -9.59 11.72 -10.91
N ASP A 67 -10.13 12.18 -12.03
CA ASP A 67 -9.62 11.88 -13.36
C ASP A 67 -9.42 13.16 -14.19
N ASN A 68 -8.85 13.03 -15.39
CA ASN A 68 -8.56 14.15 -16.28
C ASN A 68 -9.76 14.59 -17.14
N ASP A 69 -10.89 13.91 -17.04
CA ASP A 69 -12.15 14.29 -17.70
C ASP A 69 -13.05 15.12 -16.78
N ALA A 70 -12.78 15.11 -15.48
CA ALA A 70 -13.53 15.85 -14.48
C ALA A 70 -13.47 17.38 -14.76
N PRO A 71 -14.63 18.03 -14.99
CA PRO A 71 -14.65 19.46 -15.24
C PRO A 71 -14.25 20.23 -13.97
N SER A 72 -13.46 21.31 -14.13
CA SER A 72 -13.19 22.33 -13.09
C SER A 72 -12.42 21.89 -11.83
N LEU A 73 -11.47 20.96 -11.94
CA LEU A 73 -10.55 20.63 -10.85
C LEU A 73 -9.37 21.61 -10.75
N PRO A 74 -8.91 21.97 -9.53
CA PRO A 74 -7.64 22.67 -9.34
C PRO A 74 -6.47 21.82 -9.87
N ALA A 75 -5.43 22.46 -10.42
CA ALA A 75 -4.25 21.79 -11.00
C ALA A 75 -3.56 20.78 -10.07
N LEU A 76 -3.69 20.95 -8.74
CA LEU A 76 -3.18 20.01 -7.74
C LEU A 76 -3.83 18.62 -7.83
N TRP A 77 -5.10 18.58 -8.23
CA TRP A 77 -5.93 17.38 -8.29
C TRP A 77 -6.05 16.82 -9.70
N THR A 78 -6.04 17.68 -10.72
CA THR A 78 -6.15 17.26 -12.12
C THR A 78 -4.96 16.37 -12.50
N PRO A 79 -5.17 15.07 -12.75
CA PRO A 79 -4.10 14.24 -13.28
C PRO A 79 -3.77 14.69 -14.70
N THR A 80 -2.47 14.67 -15.02
CA THR A 80 -2.03 14.86 -16.40
C THR A 80 -1.77 13.48 -16.99
N TYR A 81 -2.46 13.15 -18.07
CA TYR A 81 -2.15 11.92 -18.80
C TYR A 81 -0.71 11.96 -19.30
N SER A 82 0.03 10.91 -18.96
CA SER A 82 1.40 10.72 -19.43
C SER A 82 1.63 9.24 -19.70
N PHE A 83 2.24 8.94 -20.84
CA PHE A 83 2.66 7.60 -21.19
C PHE A 83 4.18 7.61 -21.39
N VAL A 84 4.85 6.66 -20.73
CA VAL A 84 6.28 6.43 -20.92
C VAL A 84 6.43 5.13 -21.68
N ASP A 85 6.92 5.19 -22.90
CA ASP A 85 7.08 3.98 -23.71
C ASP A 85 8.28 3.13 -23.26
N THR A 86 8.25 1.84 -23.61
CA THR A 86 9.38 0.91 -23.42
C THR A 86 10.45 1.04 -24.50
N THR A 87 10.21 1.88 -25.51
CA THR A 87 11.15 2.19 -26.58
C THR A 87 11.86 3.53 -26.36
N GLY A 88 12.86 3.85 -27.19
CA GLY A 88 13.56 5.13 -27.15
C GLY A 88 14.68 5.22 -26.10
N LEU A 89 14.99 6.44 -25.66
CA LEU A 89 16.14 6.74 -24.80
C LEU A 89 16.08 6.03 -23.44
N ASP A 90 14.87 5.80 -22.95
CA ASP A 90 14.62 5.16 -21.67
C ASP A 90 14.50 3.63 -21.74
N ALA A 91 14.60 3.03 -22.94
CA ALA A 91 14.37 1.60 -23.13
C ALA A 91 15.23 0.72 -22.21
N ARG A 92 16.46 1.16 -21.90
CA ARG A 92 17.39 0.44 -21.01
C ARG A 92 17.00 0.47 -19.54
N SER A 93 16.16 1.41 -19.12
CA SER A 93 15.70 1.52 -17.73
C SER A 93 14.54 0.57 -17.41
N TRP A 94 13.88 0.05 -18.44
CA TRP A 94 12.78 -0.89 -18.29
C TRP A 94 13.28 -2.29 -18.01
N ARG A 95 12.69 -2.90 -16.99
CA ARG A 95 12.86 -4.31 -16.65
C ARG A 95 11.60 -5.06 -16.99
N ARG A 96 11.75 -6.24 -17.58
CA ARG A 96 10.64 -7.11 -17.95
C ARG A 96 10.43 -8.16 -16.86
N ILE A 97 9.18 -8.31 -16.42
CA ILE A 97 8.77 -9.47 -15.63
C ILE A 97 8.67 -10.67 -16.58
N ARG A 98 9.44 -11.72 -16.30
CA ARG A 98 9.44 -12.96 -17.08
C ARG A 98 8.15 -13.74 -16.84
N SER A 99 7.79 -14.58 -17.79
CA SER A 99 6.55 -15.34 -17.71
C SER A 99 6.65 -16.59 -16.83
N GLY A 100 7.84 -16.88 -16.31
CA GLY A 100 8.08 -18.05 -15.47
C GLY A 100 9.51 -18.15 -14.94
N PRO A 101 9.72 -18.85 -13.81
CA PRO A 101 11.04 -19.07 -13.23
C PRO A 101 11.95 -19.93 -14.12
N ASN A 102 11.40 -20.85 -14.92
CA ASN A 102 12.19 -21.77 -15.75
C ASN A 102 12.77 -21.13 -17.02
N GLN A 103 12.52 -19.84 -17.24
CA GLN A 103 13.05 -19.10 -18.40
C GLN A 103 14.53 -18.75 -18.26
N LEU A 104 15.04 -18.75 -17.04
CA LEU A 104 16.43 -18.47 -16.72
C LEU A 104 16.90 -19.50 -15.68
N PRO A 105 18.21 -19.79 -15.61
CA PRO A 105 18.77 -20.60 -14.54
C PRO A 105 18.40 -20.03 -13.17
N MET A 106 18.18 -20.90 -12.16
CA MET A 106 17.78 -20.44 -10.82
C MET A 106 18.77 -19.44 -10.20
N SER A 107 20.06 -19.56 -10.54
CA SER A 107 21.08 -18.61 -10.12
C SER A 107 20.73 -17.17 -10.48
N ASP A 108 20.05 -16.91 -11.61
CA ASP A 108 19.72 -15.55 -12.05
C ASP A 108 18.74 -14.84 -11.11
N TRP A 109 17.95 -15.60 -10.34
CA TRP A 109 16.96 -15.07 -9.42
C TRP A 109 17.51 -14.77 -8.02
N ASP A 110 18.61 -15.44 -7.65
CA ASP A 110 19.17 -15.40 -6.30
C ASP A 110 20.52 -14.63 -6.22
N LEU A 111 20.96 -14.02 -7.32
CA LEU A 111 22.20 -13.25 -7.38
C LEU A 111 22.15 -11.95 -6.52
N PRO A 112 23.28 -11.53 -5.93
CA PRO A 112 23.42 -10.19 -5.35
C PRO A 112 23.11 -9.10 -6.40
N GLY A 113 22.19 -8.19 -6.08
CA GLY A 113 21.74 -7.11 -6.97
C GLY A 113 20.44 -7.39 -7.74
N THR A 114 19.84 -8.58 -7.55
CA THR A 114 18.47 -8.83 -8.01
C THR A 114 17.51 -7.87 -7.30
N GLN A 115 16.51 -7.40 -8.03
CA GLN A 115 15.51 -6.47 -7.51
C GLN A 115 14.31 -7.22 -6.89
N GLY A 116 14.49 -8.52 -6.61
CA GLY A 116 13.44 -9.44 -6.23
C GLY A 116 13.10 -10.46 -7.33
N LYS A 117 11.95 -11.13 -7.21
CA LYS A 117 11.54 -12.21 -8.11
C LYS A 117 10.77 -11.67 -9.31
N GLU A 118 11.49 -11.27 -10.34
CA GLU A 118 10.95 -10.66 -11.57
C GLU A 118 10.36 -11.69 -12.55
N PHE A 119 9.57 -12.65 -12.05
CA PHE A 119 8.91 -13.67 -12.88
C PHE A 119 7.52 -14.02 -12.34
N PHE A 120 6.60 -14.37 -13.23
CA PHE A 120 5.29 -14.88 -12.87
C PHE A 120 5.35 -16.34 -12.43
N MET A 121 4.68 -16.67 -11.35
CA MET A 121 4.48 -18.04 -10.89
C MET A 121 3.11 -18.19 -10.26
N ASN A 122 2.53 -19.38 -10.41
CA ASN A 122 1.45 -19.82 -9.55
C ASN A 122 2.00 -21.01 -8.74
N PRO A 123 2.36 -20.85 -7.45
CA PRO A 123 3.05 -21.92 -6.70
C PRO A 123 2.27 -23.22 -6.55
N THR A 124 0.98 -23.23 -6.87
CA THR A 124 0.14 -24.44 -6.86
C THR A 124 0.14 -25.16 -8.21
N VAL A 125 0.75 -24.55 -9.24
CA VAL A 125 0.89 -25.08 -10.59
C VAL A 125 2.38 -25.32 -10.82
N PRO A 126 2.84 -26.56 -11.03
CA PRO A 126 4.26 -26.89 -11.11
C PRO A 126 4.97 -26.35 -12.36
N ASN A 127 4.22 -25.80 -13.33
CA ASN A 127 4.73 -25.23 -14.56
C ASN A 127 4.62 -23.70 -14.56
N ASP A 128 5.48 -23.05 -15.35
CA ASP A 128 5.40 -21.62 -15.63
C ASP A 128 3.97 -21.24 -16.07
N SER A 129 3.34 -20.32 -15.34
CA SER A 129 1.97 -19.87 -15.60
C SER A 129 1.90 -18.34 -15.63
N THR A 130 1.11 -17.84 -16.58
CA THR A 130 0.69 -16.43 -16.68
C THR A 130 -0.82 -16.28 -16.52
N ASP A 131 -1.48 -17.31 -15.99
CA ASP A 131 -2.88 -17.33 -15.58
C ASP A 131 -2.94 -17.51 -14.06
N ASN A 132 -3.69 -16.63 -13.38
CA ASN A 132 -3.76 -16.54 -11.92
C ASN A 132 -2.38 -16.58 -11.26
N ALA A 133 -1.42 -15.85 -11.81
CA ALA A 133 -0.03 -15.89 -11.38
C ALA A 133 0.41 -14.55 -10.79
N ILE A 134 1.47 -14.60 -9.99
CA ILE A 134 2.07 -13.45 -9.34
C ILE A 134 3.56 -13.37 -9.62
N ALA A 135 4.06 -12.15 -9.69
CA ALA A 135 5.48 -11.85 -9.68
C ALA A 135 5.84 -11.02 -8.46
N GLY A 136 7.01 -11.29 -7.89
CA GLY A 136 7.56 -10.56 -6.77
C GLY A 136 7.91 -11.42 -5.54
N PRO A 137 8.33 -10.77 -4.44
CA PRO A 137 8.30 -9.32 -4.26
C PRO A 137 9.36 -8.64 -5.15
N ILE A 138 9.07 -7.44 -5.63
CA ILE A 138 9.99 -6.58 -6.38
C ILE A 138 10.20 -5.30 -5.57
N ASN A 139 11.44 -4.82 -5.45
CA ASN A 139 11.76 -3.62 -4.69
C ASN A 139 11.16 -2.36 -5.37
N ILE A 140 10.49 -1.51 -4.60
CA ILE A 140 9.98 -0.20 -5.05
C ILE A 140 11.16 0.77 -5.27
N GLY A 141 12.20 0.68 -4.44
CA GLY A 141 13.41 1.51 -4.46
C GLY A 141 13.34 2.77 -3.61
N PHE A 142 12.20 3.03 -2.99
CA PHE A 142 11.97 4.10 -2.02
C PHE A 142 10.82 3.71 -1.09
N PRO A 143 10.73 4.28 0.13
CA PRO A 143 9.58 4.07 0.99
C PRO A 143 8.35 4.75 0.37
N PHE A 144 7.37 3.95 -0.06
CA PHE A 144 6.10 4.44 -0.55
C PHE A 144 5.06 4.40 0.57
N TYR A 145 4.51 5.56 0.93
CA TYR A 145 3.49 5.62 1.97
C TYR A 145 2.11 5.34 1.39
N TYR A 146 1.40 4.39 1.97
CA TYR A 146 0.08 3.97 1.52
C TYR A 146 -0.80 3.67 2.73
N TYR A 147 -1.91 4.39 2.86
CA TYR A 147 -2.79 4.36 4.05
C TYR A 147 -2.02 4.47 5.38
N GLY A 148 -1.03 5.36 5.45
CA GLY A 148 -0.26 5.60 6.67
C GLY A 148 0.70 4.47 7.02
N ARG A 149 1.21 3.72 6.04
CA ARG A 149 2.25 2.70 6.23
C ARG A 149 3.28 2.79 5.12
N ALA A 150 4.54 2.57 5.46
CA ALA A 150 5.62 2.54 4.48
C ALA A 150 5.76 1.14 3.90
N TYR A 151 5.76 1.08 2.57
CA TYR A 151 5.99 -0.11 1.77
C TYR A 151 7.31 0.00 1.03
N ASP A 152 8.04 -1.11 0.94
CA ASP A 152 9.35 -1.20 0.32
C ASP A 152 9.34 -2.07 -0.94
N SER A 153 8.32 -2.91 -1.09
CA SER A 153 8.25 -3.87 -2.18
C SER A 153 6.81 -4.09 -2.63
N PHE A 154 6.67 -4.67 -3.82
CA PHE A 154 5.38 -4.92 -4.44
C PHE A 154 5.32 -6.28 -5.12
N TYR A 155 4.13 -6.83 -5.23
CA TYR A 155 3.79 -7.95 -6.08
C TYR A 155 2.90 -7.49 -7.22
N VAL A 156 3.06 -8.11 -8.38
CA VAL A 156 2.19 -7.90 -9.54
C VAL A 156 1.42 -9.17 -9.83
N SER A 157 0.11 -9.05 -10.04
CA SER A 157 -0.76 -10.14 -10.47
C SER A 157 -1.08 -10.04 -11.96
N THR A 158 -1.19 -11.19 -12.62
CA THR A 158 -1.72 -11.29 -14.00
C THR A 158 -3.14 -10.75 -14.11
N ASN A 159 -3.89 -10.74 -13.00
CA ASN A 159 -5.29 -10.35 -12.92
C ASN A 159 -5.49 -8.83 -12.75
N GLY A 160 -4.46 -8.00 -12.97
CA GLY A 160 -4.57 -6.54 -12.92
C GLY A 160 -4.51 -5.93 -11.50
N LEU A 161 -4.03 -6.70 -10.53
CA LEU A 161 -3.75 -6.25 -9.16
C LEU A 161 -2.26 -6.00 -8.93
N ILE A 162 -1.93 -5.00 -8.13
CA ILE A 162 -0.60 -4.79 -7.53
C ILE A 162 -0.77 -4.76 -6.02
N ALA A 163 -0.04 -5.59 -5.28
CA ALA A 163 0.00 -5.52 -3.83
C ALA A 163 1.28 -4.86 -3.34
N LEU A 164 1.14 -4.02 -2.32
CA LEU A 164 2.27 -3.43 -1.61
C LEU A 164 2.54 -4.26 -0.35
N VAL A 165 3.81 -4.54 -0.10
CA VAL A 165 4.24 -5.32 1.06
C VAL A 165 5.47 -4.68 1.71
N ASN A 166 5.68 -5.01 2.97
CA ASN A 166 6.84 -4.57 3.72
C ASN A 166 7.40 -5.73 4.55
N ARG A 167 8.70 -5.61 4.84
CA ARG A 167 9.40 -6.54 5.74
C ARG A 167 8.93 -6.39 7.19
N ARG A 168 8.91 -7.50 7.93
CA ARG A 168 8.68 -7.56 9.37
C ARG A 168 9.87 -7.03 10.17
N TYR A 169 11.08 -7.27 9.69
CA TYR A 169 12.33 -6.93 10.37
C TYR A 169 13.15 -5.90 9.58
N GLN A 170 13.97 -5.14 10.29
CA GLN A 170 15.09 -4.41 9.72
C GLN A 170 16.32 -5.30 9.72
N TYR A 171 17.13 -5.18 8.67
CA TYR A 171 18.32 -6.00 8.46
C TYR A 171 19.56 -5.12 8.38
N ASP A 172 20.70 -5.62 8.87
CA ASP A 172 22.01 -5.02 8.60
C ASP A 172 22.49 -5.40 7.19
N ASP A 173 23.63 -4.83 6.79
CA ASP A 173 24.26 -5.10 5.49
C ASP A 173 24.65 -6.58 5.30
N PHE A 174 24.71 -7.35 6.38
CA PHE A 174 25.02 -8.78 6.39
C PHE A 174 23.76 -9.66 6.36
N GLY A 175 22.56 -9.06 6.37
CA GLY A 175 21.28 -9.78 6.37
C GLY A 175 20.86 -10.32 7.74
N ASN A 176 21.50 -9.89 8.82
CA ASN A 176 21.06 -10.21 10.18
C ASN A 176 19.95 -9.27 10.61
N ARG A 177 19.01 -9.77 11.41
CA ARG A 177 17.92 -8.96 11.97
C ARG A 177 18.50 -8.00 13.00
N VAL A 178 18.14 -6.72 12.92
CA VAL A 178 18.59 -5.68 13.86
C VAL A 178 17.45 -5.23 14.76
N ASP A 179 16.27 -4.99 14.18
CA ASP A 179 15.06 -4.59 14.91
C ASP A 179 13.81 -5.00 14.12
N TYR A 180 12.62 -4.75 14.67
CA TYR A 180 11.36 -4.83 13.95
C TYR A 180 11.15 -3.60 13.09
N ASN A 181 10.62 -3.81 11.88
CA ASN A 181 10.14 -2.70 11.08
C ASN A 181 8.96 -2.01 11.79
N PRO A 182 9.04 -0.69 12.07
CA PRO A 182 7.96 0.04 12.73
C PRO A 182 6.67 0.07 11.89
N PHE A 183 6.76 -0.09 10.57
CA PHE A 183 5.60 -0.03 9.66
C PHE A 183 5.02 -1.40 9.32
N ARG A 184 5.55 -2.50 9.88
CA ARG A 184 5.19 -3.89 9.51
C ARG A 184 3.67 -4.13 9.45
N ASP A 185 3.22 -4.76 8.37
CA ASP A 185 1.81 -5.08 8.13
C ASP A 185 1.24 -6.20 8.97
N ASP A 186 2.12 -7.02 9.53
CA ASP A 186 1.73 -8.21 10.27
C ASP A 186 1.57 -7.98 11.77
N SER A 187 1.68 -6.74 12.26
CA SER A 187 1.91 -6.45 13.68
C SER A 187 0.84 -6.99 14.62
N LEU A 188 -0.39 -7.19 14.14
CA LEU A 188 -1.54 -7.67 14.92
C LEU A 188 -1.89 -9.13 14.66
N VAL A 189 -1.66 -9.61 13.44
CA VAL A 189 -1.86 -11.03 13.08
C VAL A 189 -0.72 -11.88 13.64
N ARG A 190 0.50 -11.32 13.66
CA ARG A 190 1.73 -11.96 14.09
C ARG A 190 2.44 -11.05 15.10
N PRO A 191 2.09 -11.13 16.41
CA PRO A 191 2.69 -10.29 17.43
C PRO A 191 4.20 -10.55 17.55
N ARG A 192 4.93 -9.65 18.23
CA ARG A 192 6.36 -9.84 18.54
C ARG A 192 6.49 -11.07 19.45
N VAL A 193 7.46 -11.94 19.16
CA VAL A 193 7.75 -13.12 19.96
C VAL A 193 9.22 -13.08 20.37
N GLY A 194 9.53 -13.38 21.63
CA GLY A 194 10.89 -13.29 22.16
C GLY A 194 11.26 -11.90 22.69
N ALA A 195 12.50 -11.77 23.19
CA ALA A 195 13.00 -10.54 23.81
C ALA A 195 13.47 -9.49 22.78
N SER A 196 13.75 -9.89 21.54
CA SER A 196 14.24 -9.01 20.48
C SER A 196 13.91 -9.57 19.09
N ALA A 197 14.10 -8.75 18.04
CA ALA A 197 13.89 -9.16 16.65
C ALA A 197 14.80 -10.34 16.22
N GLN A 198 15.99 -10.45 16.82
CA GLN A 198 16.94 -11.55 16.61
C GLN A 198 16.41 -12.87 17.19
N ALA A 199 15.67 -12.81 18.29
CA ALA A 199 15.16 -13.98 19.00
C ALA A 199 13.76 -14.42 18.53
N ASP A 200 13.14 -13.69 17.60
CA ASP A 200 11.80 -14.00 17.09
C ASP A 200 11.85 -15.17 16.09
N PRO A 201 11.21 -16.33 16.36
CA PRO A 201 11.22 -17.46 15.43
C PRO A 201 10.34 -17.22 14.19
N THR A 202 9.52 -16.17 14.17
CA THR A 202 8.58 -15.91 13.08
C THR A 202 9.32 -15.56 11.81
N VAL A 203 9.04 -16.29 10.73
CA VAL A 203 9.60 -16.03 9.41
C VAL A 203 8.98 -14.76 8.82
N ASP A 204 9.76 -13.95 8.10
CA ASP A 204 9.31 -12.68 7.49
C ASP A 204 8.47 -12.87 6.19
N ASP A 205 7.55 -13.84 6.15
CA ASP A 205 6.85 -14.25 4.92
C ASP A 205 5.47 -13.60 4.75
N TYR A 206 5.14 -12.53 5.49
CA TYR A 206 3.79 -11.97 5.49
C TYR A 206 3.32 -11.58 4.09
N GLY A 207 4.15 -10.81 3.37
CA GLY A 207 3.83 -10.36 2.01
C GLY A 207 3.58 -11.52 1.06
N HIS A 208 4.41 -12.56 1.09
CA HIS A 208 4.22 -13.72 0.25
C HIS A 208 2.99 -14.53 0.68
N ARG A 209 2.97 -14.98 1.93
CA ARG A 209 1.97 -15.93 2.44
C ARG A 209 0.58 -15.32 2.55
N PHE A 210 0.44 -14.14 3.13
CA PHE A 210 -0.87 -13.55 3.46
C PHE A 210 -1.38 -12.58 2.39
N VAL A 211 -0.49 -11.84 1.74
CA VAL A 211 -0.89 -10.86 0.72
C VAL A 211 -0.94 -11.52 -0.66
N ALA A 212 0.17 -12.10 -1.12
CA ALA A 212 0.26 -12.64 -2.46
C ALA A 212 -0.54 -13.95 -2.62
N LEU A 213 -0.48 -14.84 -1.61
CA LEU A 213 -1.16 -16.14 -1.64
C LEU A 213 -2.50 -16.17 -0.88
N GLY A 214 -2.84 -15.14 -0.09
CA GLY A 214 -4.09 -15.10 0.68
C GLY A 214 -4.16 -16.12 1.82
N ASN A 215 -3.00 -16.59 2.30
CA ASN A 215 -2.83 -17.64 3.31
C ASN A 215 -3.60 -18.93 2.97
N THR A 216 -3.60 -19.30 1.70
CA THR A 216 -4.25 -20.52 1.20
C THR A 216 -3.36 -21.23 0.18
N ALA A 217 -3.51 -22.56 0.11
CA ALA A 217 -2.90 -23.39 -0.92
C ALA A 217 -3.72 -23.42 -2.22
N SER A 218 -4.79 -22.62 -2.33
CA SER A 218 -5.58 -22.52 -3.55
C SER A 218 -4.82 -21.80 -4.67
N ALA A 219 -5.06 -22.19 -5.92
CA ALA A 219 -4.48 -21.56 -7.12
C ALA A 219 -4.92 -20.10 -7.35
N ILE A 220 -6.01 -19.69 -6.70
CA ILE A 220 -6.65 -18.37 -6.84
C ILE A 220 -6.62 -17.56 -5.53
N GLY A 221 -5.73 -17.91 -4.60
CA GLY A 221 -5.62 -17.21 -3.32
C GLY A 221 -4.91 -15.86 -3.40
N GLY A 222 -5.34 -14.91 -2.56
CA GLY A 222 -4.72 -13.57 -2.47
C GLY A 222 -4.93 -12.77 -3.74
N ILE A 223 -3.90 -12.06 -4.19
CA ILE A 223 -3.98 -11.24 -5.42
C ILE A 223 -4.04 -12.06 -6.72
N ARG A 224 -3.92 -13.40 -6.64
CA ARG A 224 -4.16 -14.30 -7.79
C ARG A 224 -5.65 -14.54 -8.05
N ASN A 225 -6.53 -13.99 -7.23
CA ASN A 225 -7.97 -14.18 -7.37
C ASN A 225 -8.47 -13.53 -8.69
N PRO A 226 -9.10 -14.28 -9.61
CA PRO A 226 -9.69 -13.72 -10.83
C PRO A 226 -11.07 -13.10 -10.60
N THR A 227 -11.72 -13.43 -9.48
CA THR A 227 -13.09 -13.00 -9.18
C THR A 227 -13.05 -11.60 -8.59
N ASN A 228 -13.26 -10.60 -9.43
CA ASN A 228 -13.33 -9.21 -8.99
C ASN A 228 -14.62 -8.93 -8.22
N THR A 229 -14.51 -8.02 -7.25
CA THR A 229 -15.63 -7.51 -6.48
C THR A 229 -15.43 -6.02 -6.23
N ALA A 230 -16.42 -5.35 -5.63
CA ALA A 230 -16.18 -4.09 -4.94
C ALA A 230 -15.04 -4.25 -3.92
N MET A 231 -14.22 -3.21 -3.76
CA MET A 231 -13.42 -3.07 -2.54
C MET A 231 -14.34 -2.58 -1.41
N PRO A 232 -14.15 -3.04 -0.15
CA PRO A 232 -13.05 -3.84 0.29
C PRO A 232 -13.31 -5.33 0.08
N ASN A 233 -12.31 -6.06 -0.38
CA ASN A 233 -12.33 -7.52 -0.42
C ASN A 233 -11.51 -8.08 0.76
N ALA A 234 -12.10 -8.97 1.55
CA ALA A 234 -11.45 -9.55 2.75
C ALA A 234 -10.23 -10.44 2.42
N GLY A 235 -10.12 -10.92 1.17
CA GLY A 235 -8.98 -11.69 0.69
C GLY A 235 -7.81 -10.84 0.20
N LEU A 236 -8.00 -9.52 0.09
CA LEU A 236 -6.99 -8.58 -0.40
C LEU A 236 -6.43 -7.70 0.72
N ARG A 237 -5.16 -7.32 0.59
CA ARG A 237 -4.41 -6.54 1.58
C ARG A 237 -3.49 -5.58 0.84
N SER A 238 -3.57 -4.30 1.19
CA SER A 238 -2.65 -3.28 0.68
C SER A 238 -2.54 -3.28 -0.85
N THR A 239 -3.68 -3.32 -1.53
CA THR A 239 -3.77 -3.65 -2.96
C THR A 239 -4.29 -2.48 -3.80
N ILE A 240 -3.71 -2.33 -4.98
CA ILE A 240 -4.08 -1.42 -6.06
C ILE A 240 -4.69 -2.27 -7.17
N ALA A 241 -5.98 -2.05 -7.46
CA ALA A 241 -6.68 -2.64 -8.59
C ALA A 241 -6.68 -1.62 -9.74
N ALA A 242 -5.88 -1.87 -10.76
CA ALA A 242 -5.87 -1.02 -11.96
C ALA A 242 -6.95 -1.41 -12.96
N THR A 243 -7.23 -2.71 -13.03
CA THR A 243 -8.34 -3.29 -13.80
C THR A 243 -8.54 -4.74 -13.36
N TRP A 244 -8.83 -4.94 -12.07
CA TRP A 244 -8.94 -6.27 -11.50
C TRP A 244 -10.11 -7.05 -12.09
N ASP A 245 -9.80 -8.19 -12.73
CA ASP A 245 -10.73 -9.15 -13.35
C ASP A 245 -9.98 -10.47 -13.64
N ASP A 246 -10.65 -11.49 -14.18
CA ASP A 246 -10.03 -12.67 -14.78
C ASP A 246 -9.30 -12.28 -16.08
N LEU A 247 -8.08 -11.77 -15.91
CA LEU A 247 -7.17 -11.40 -16.97
C LEU A 247 -6.07 -12.45 -17.16
N GLU A 248 -5.50 -12.49 -18.36
CA GLU A 248 -4.32 -13.28 -18.67
C GLU A 248 -3.24 -12.44 -19.36
N LEU A 249 -1.99 -12.84 -19.16
CA LEU A 249 -0.83 -12.34 -19.87
C LEU A 249 -0.25 -13.44 -20.76
N SER A 250 -1.09 -13.97 -21.66
CA SER A 250 -0.76 -15.10 -22.52
C SER A 250 0.58 -14.88 -23.24
N GLN A 251 1.46 -15.89 -23.18
CA GLN A 251 2.74 -15.92 -23.87
C GLN A 251 2.76 -16.87 -25.07
N PHE A 252 1.79 -17.77 -25.09
CA PHE A 252 1.74 -18.92 -25.97
C PHE A 252 0.48 -18.82 -26.82
N ASP A 253 0.67 -18.84 -28.13
CA ASP A 253 -0.41 -18.95 -29.07
C ASP A 253 -0.77 -20.42 -29.27
N THR A 254 -1.96 -20.80 -28.79
CA THR A 254 -2.46 -22.17 -28.94
C THR A 254 -2.77 -22.56 -30.38
N THR A 255 -2.94 -21.59 -31.27
CA THR A 255 -3.25 -21.84 -32.68
C THR A 255 -1.98 -22.10 -33.50
N SER A 256 -0.93 -21.29 -33.32
CA SER A 256 0.35 -21.51 -33.99
C SER A 256 1.29 -22.48 -33.25
N GLY A 257 1.04 -22.77 -31.97
CA GLY A 257 1.89 -23.62 -31.15
C GLY A 257 3.22 -22.97 -30.76
N LEU A 258 3.33 -21.65 -30.89
CA LEU A 258 4.57 -20.90 -30.68
C LEU A 258 4.45 -19.95 -29.48
N VAL A 259 5.60 -19.70 -28.84
CA VAL A 259 5.74 -18.60 -27.88
C VAL A 259 5.84 -17.31 -28.67
N ASP A 260 4.88 -16.41 -28.48
CA ASP A 260 4.76 -15.15 -29.22
C ASP A 260 4.82 -13.90 -28.32
N ASP A 261 4.92 -14.11 -27.00
CA ASP A 261 5.16 -13.04 -26.04
C ASP A 261 4.08 -11.94 -26.11
N PHE A 262 2.83 -12.37 -26.26
CA PHE A 262 1.70 -11.50 -26.57
C PHE A 262 1.36 -10.49 -25.47
N GLY A 263 1.15 -10.97 -24.24
CA GLY A 263 0.93 -10.14 -23.05
C GLY A 263 2.24 -9.92 -22.29
N ARG A 264 2.48 -8.73 -21.72
CA ARG A 264 3.74 -8.45 -21.01
C ARG A 264 3.52 -7.53 -19.83
N VAL A 265 4.41 -7.62 -18.84
CA VAL A 265 4.56 -6.58 -17.82
C VAL A 265 6.00 -6.11 -17.75
N TYR A 266 6.15 -4.80 -17.70
CA TYR A 266 7.41 -4.12 -17.46
C TYR A 266 7.31 -3.28 -16.20
N TRP A 267 8.45 -2.98 -15.60
CA TRP A 267 8.54 -1.98 -14.55
C TRP A 267 9.82 -1.15 -14.70
N ARG A 268 9.80 0.07 -14.21
CA ARG A 268 10.98 0.92 -14.10
C ARG A 268 10.83 1.90 -12.94
N ARG A 269 11.97 2.43 -12.50
CA ARG A 269 12.01 3.68 -11.74
C ARG A 269 12.31 4.82 -12.70
N ASP A 270 11.80 6.01 -12.41
CA ASP A 270 12.22 7.19 -13.13
C ASP A 270 13.67 7.56 -12.79
N ASN A 271 14.29 8.39 -13.62
CA ASN A 271 15.70 8.74 -13.45
C ASN A 271 15.96 9.54 -12.16
N ALA A 272 14.93 10.18 -11.60
CA ALA A 272 14.99 10.89 -10.34
C ALA A 272 14.82 9.97 -9.12
N GLY A 273 14.41 8.71 -9.30
CA GLY A 273 14.12 7.78 -8.21
C GLY A 273 12.89 8.16 -7.38
N ASN A 274 12.01 9.01 -7.92
CA ASN A 274 10.80 9.48 -7.25
C ASN A 274 9.55 8.74 -7.71
N ARG A 275 9.61 8.01 -8.83
CA ARG A 275 8.46 7.29 -9.37
C ARG A 275 8.79 5.84 -9.67
N LEU A 276 7.86 4.96 -9.33
CA LEU A 276 7.81 3.60 -9.84
C LEU A 276 6.71 3.52 -10.89
N ILE A 277 7.02 2.97 -12.06
CA ILE A 277 6.06 2.77 -13.15
C ILE A 277 5.97 1.28 -13.43
N VAL A 278 4.76 0.71 -13.38
CA VAL A 278 4.45 -0.67 -13.79
C VAL A 278 3.56 -0.60 -15.02
N TYR A 279 3.97 -1.25 -16.11
CA TYR A 279 3.31 -1.17 -17.41
C TYR A 279 2.82 -2.54 -17.86
N PHE A 280 1.50 -2.67 -18.02
CA PHE A 280 0.84 -3.84 -18.59
C PHE A 280 0.61 -3.62 -20.09
N VAL A 281 1.03 -4.60 -20.89
CA VAL A 281 0.86 -4.64 -22.34
C VAL A 281 -0.02 -5.82 -22.70
N ASN A 282 -1.08 -5.59 -23.45
CA ASN A 282 -2.05 -6.59 -23.91
C ASN A 282 -2.59 -7.48 -22.77
N ALA A 283 -2.89 -6.90 -21.61
CA ALA A 283 -3.61 -7.63 -20.57
C ALA A 283 -4.99 -8.01 -21.13
N SER A 284 -5.25 -9.31 -21.26
CA SER A 284 -6.42 -9.82 -21.97
C SER A 284 -7.48 -10.30 -21.01
N MET A 285 -8.72 -9.87 -21.19
CA MET A 285 -9.85 -10.50 -20.51
C MET A 285 -10.09 -11.89 -21.08
N LYS A 286 -10.55 -12.82 -20.22
CA LYS A 286 -10.98 -14.16 -20.63
C LYS A 286 -12.11 -14.69 -19.77
N GLY A 287 -12.71 -15.80 -20.21
CA GLY A 287 -13.67 -16.54 -19.41
C GLY A 287 -15.07 -15.93 -19.48
N LEU A 288 -15.93 -16.30 -18.52
CA LEU A 288 -17.32 -15.85 -18.48
C LEU A 288 -17.37 -14.37 -18.08
N LYS A 289 -17.99 -13.53 -18.93
CA LYS A 289 -18.15 -12.08 -18.70
C LYS A 289 -19.59 -11.64 -18.83
N ASN A 290 -19.94 -10.62 -18.05
CA ASN A 290 -21.17 -9.87 -18.18
C ASN A 290 -21.17 -9.05 -19.47
N ILE A 291 -22.28 -9.12 -20.20
CA ILE A 291 -22.54 -8.35 -21.42
C ILE A 291 -23.47 -7.19 -21.06
N PRO A 292 -22.96 -5.95 -20.98
CA PRO A 292 -23.67 -4.83 -20.35
C PRO A 292 -24.95 -4.40 -21.08
N LEU A 293 -25.06 -4.65 -22.39
CA LEU A 293 -26.18 -4.15 -23.21
C LEU A 293 -27.42 -5.06 -23.19
N VAL A 294 -27.26 -6.35 -22.85
CA VAL A 294 -28.33 -7.36 -22.92
C VAL A 294 -28.50 -8.14 -21.62
N ASN A 295 -27.84 -7.70 -20.54
CA ASN A 295 -27.94 -8.27 -19.20
C ASN A 295 -27.80 -9.82 -19.17
N THR A 296 -26.83 -10.33 -19.94
CA THR A 296 -26.50 -11.75 -20.03
C THR A 296 -25.02 -11.98 -19.82
N THR A 297 -24.58 -13.24 -19.84
CA THR A 297 -23.16 -13.59 -19.78
C THR A 297 -22.73 -14.33 -21.03
N ALA A 298 -21.47 -14.16 -21.42
CA ALA A 298 -20.86 -14.92 -22.51
C ALA A 298 -19.41 -15.25 -22.21
N ILE A 299 -18.92 -16.35 -22.77
CA ILE A 299 -17.51 -16.70 -22.70
C ILE A 299 -16.76 -15.83 -23.70
N VAL A 300 -15.89 -14.98 -23.19
CA VAL A 300 -14.97 -14.17 -23.99
C VAL A 300 -13.74 -15.03 -24.32
N PRO A 301 -13.43 -15.22 -25.62
CA PRO A 301 -12.23 -15.94 -26.01
C PRO A 301 -10.97 -15.19 -25.59
N ARG A 302 -9.93 -15.97 -25.28
CA ARG A 302 -8.58 -15.47 -25.03
C ARG A 302 -8.12 -14.48 -26.10
N ARG A 303 -7.32 -13.49 -25.71
CA ARG A 303 -6.69 -12.48 -26.59
C ARG A 303 -7.65 -11.57 -27.39
N SER A 304 -8.97 -11.71 -27.22
CA SER A 304 -9.96 -10.98 -28.02
C SER A 304 -10.20 -9.56 -27.51
N LEU A 305 -10.12 -9.35 -26.19
CA LEU A 305 -10.33 -8.07 -25.53
C LEU A 305 -9.10 -7.72 -24.69
N ARG A 306 -8.41 -6.62 -25.03
CA ARG A 306 -7.11 -6.31 -24.44
C ARG A 306 -6.97 -4.85 -24.04
N ALA A 307 -6.21 -4.61 -22.98
CA ALA A 307 -5.86 -3.27 -22.54
C ALA A 307 -4.35 -3.10 -22.28
N ASN A 308 -3.88 -1.89 -22.56
CA ASN A 308 -2.57 -1.39 -22.16
C ASN A 308 -2.77 -0.29 -21.13
N PHE A 309 -2.10 -0.40 -19.98
CA PHE A 309 -2.21 0.59 -18.91
C PHE A 309 -0.96 0.64 -18.04
N GLN A 310 -0.69 1.82 -17.48
CA GLN A 310 0.41 2.05 -16.55
C GLN A 310 -0.11 2.41 -15.17
N VAL A 311 0.53 1.86 -14.14
CA VAL A 311 0.36 2.28 -12.75
C VAL A 311 1.63 3.01 -12.32
N VAL A 312 1.48 4.23 -11.84
CA VAL A 312 2.57 5.10 -11.41
C VAL A 312 2.41 5.38 -9.93
N LEU A 313 3.42 5.03 -9.13
CA LEU A 313 3.53 5.43 -7.73
C LEU A 313 4.47 6.64 -7.65
N ASP A 314 4.02 7.75 -7.08
CA ASP A 314 4.83 8.95 -6.88
C ASP A 314 5.21 9.11 -5.40
N ARG A 315 6.52 9.12 -5.12
CA ARG A 315 7.09 9.28 -3.77
C ARG A 315 6.74 10.63 -3.15
N ILE A 316 6.65 11.68 -3.96
CA ILE A 316 6.59 13.07 -3.47
C ILE A 316 5.29 13.33 -2.70
N ASP A 317 4.17 12.83 -3.24
CA ASP A 317 2.85 13.04 -2.67
C ASP A 317 2.12 11.73 -2.32
N SER A 318 2.81 10.59 -2.40
CA SER A 318 2.25 9.26 -2.16
C SER A 318 1.00 9.01 -3.01
N SER A 319 0.99 9.53 -4.24
CA SER A 319 -0.12 9.33 -5.15
C SER A 319 0.06 8.11 -6.03
N ILE A 320 -1.07 7.58 -6.47
CA ILE A 320 -1.15 6.47 -7.42
C ILE A 320 -1.89 7.00 -8.63
N GLN A 321 -1.26 6.96 -9.80
CA GLN A 321 -1.89 7.33 -11.06
C GLN A 321 -2.00 6.11 -11.97
N ILE A 322 -3.16 5.94 -12.59
CA ILE A 322 -3.43 4.86 -13.54
C ILE A 322 -3.71 5.50 -14.89
N ASN A 323 -2.85 5.22 -15.86
CA ASN A 323 -2.93 5.76 -17.22
C ASN A 323 -3.40 4.67 -18.17
N PHE A 324 -4.56 4.84 -18.78
CA PHE A 324 -5.08 3.94 -19.81
C PHE A 324 -4.58 4.37 -21.18
N ILE A 325 -3.82 3.50 -21.82
CA ILE A 325 -3.06 3.84 -23.03
C ILE A 325 -3.84 3.41 -24.26
N ARG A 326 -4.35 2.18 -24.26
CA ARG A 326 -5.04 1.62 -25.42
C ARG A 326 -5.98 0.50 -25.02
N TYR A 327 -7.10 0.43 -25.73
CA TYR A 327 -8.00 -0.71 -25.72
C TYR A 327 -8.03 -1.32 -27.11
N LEU A 328 -7.97 -2.64 -27.20
CA LEU A 328 -7.84 -3.37 -28.46
C LEU A 328 -8.82 -4.54 -28.52
N GLY A 329 -9.58 -4.57 -29.60
CA GLY A 329 -10.56 -5.62 -29.87
C GLY A 329 -11.97 -5.22 -29.47
N GLN A 330 -12.88 -6.16 -29.71
CA GLN A 330 -14.31 -5.99 -29.47
C GLN A 330 -14.94 -7.37 -29.29
N TYR A 331 -15.97 -7.43 -28.45
CA TYR A 331 -16.81 -8.59 -28.34
C TYR A 331 -17.83 -8.53 -29.46
N VAL A 332 -17.96 -9.61 -30.22
CA VAL A 332 -18.97 -9.76 -31.26
C VAL A 332 -19.85 -10.93 -30.84
N ASP A 333 -21.15 -10.70 -30.75
CA ASP A 333 -22.10 -11.76 -30.44
C ASP A 333 -21.91 -12.95 -31.41
N PRO A 334 -21.62 -14.16 -30.90
CA PRO A 334 -21.33 -15.31 -31.75
C PRO A 334 -22.55 -15.80 -32.55
N VAL A 335 -23.78 -15.50 -32.11
CA VAL A 335 -25.01 -16.02 -32.73
C VAL A 335 -25.48 -15.10 -33.85
N GLN A 336 -25.78 -13.84 -33.54
CA GLN A 336 -26.38 -12.92 -34.51
C GLN A 336 -25.35 -12.00 -35.15
N ARG A 337 -24.17 -11.80 -34.54
CA ARG A 337 -23.12 -10.86 -34.98
C ARG A 337 -23.59 -9.41 -35.13
N ILE A 338 -24.75 -9.07 -34.58
CA ILE A 338 -25.34 -7.72 -34.62
C ILE A 338 -24.76 -6.87 -33.49
N LEU A 339 -24.53 -7.47 -32.32
CA LEU A 339 -24.01 -6.78 -31.16
C LEU A 339 -22.48 -6.77 -31.19
N THR A 340 -21.91 -5.57 -31.22
CA THR A 340 -20.47 -5.34 -31.10
C THR A 340 -20.19 -4.42 -29.92
N ILE A 341 -19.36 -4.88 -28.98
CA ILE A 341 -19.05 -4.14 -27.74
C ILE A 341 -17.54 -3.90 -27.65
N PRO A 342 -17.06 -2.64 -27.62
CA PRO A 342 -15.65 -2.34 -27.47
C PRO A 342 -15.07 -2.85 -26.14
N THR A 343 -13.78 -3.16 -26.13
CA THR A 343 -13.09 -3.63 -24.91
C THR A 343 -13.24 -2.69 -23.71
N ALA A 344 -13.23 -1.37 -23.92
CA ALA A 344 -13.44 -0.37 -22.88
C ALA A 344 -14.75 -0.60 -22.09
N GLN A 345 -15.86 -0.84 -22.81
CA GLN A 345 -17.16 -1.11 -22.20
C GLN A 345 -17.21 -2.48 -21.51
N MET A 346 -16.54 -3.47 -22.10
CA MET A 346 -16.43 -4.80 -21.48
C MET A 346 -15.66 -4.76 -20.16
N LEU A 347 -14.52 -4.06 -20.11
CA LEU A 347 -13.75 -3.85 -18.88
C LEU A 347 -14.54 -3.02 -17.88
N ARG A 348 -15.26 -2.00 -18.33
CA ARG A 348 -16.16 -1.24 -17.45
C ARG A 348 -17.15 -2.13 -16.70
N ALA A 349 -17.76 -3.07 -17.42
CA ALA A 349 -18.82 -3.93 -16.89
C ALA A 349 -18.31 -5.11 -16.06
N ASN A 350 -17.00 -5.40 -16.10
CA ASN A 350 -16.45 -6.62 -15.51
C ASN A 350 -15.24 -6.39 -14.62
N ALA A 351 -14.57 -5.23 -14.66
CA ALA A 351 -13.34 -5.00 -13.92
C ALA A 351 -13.50 -3.97 -12.80
N THR A 352 -12.73 -4.17 -11.73
CA THR A 352 -12.63 -3.25 -10.60
C THR A 352 -11.38 -2.35 -10.72
N ILE A 353 -11.56 -1.07 -10.47
CA ILE A 353 -10.52 -0.05 -10.37
C ILE A 353 -10.64 0.59 -8.99
N GLY A 354 -9.59 0.50 -8.18
CA GLY A 354 -9.64 0.98 -6.81
C GLY A 354 -8.38 0.71 -6.01
N VAL A 355 -8.35 1.19 -4.78
CA VAL A 355 -7.26 1.03 -3.82
C VAL A 355 -7.81 0.61 -2.47
N GLN A 356 -7.15 -0.34 -1.80
CA GLN A 356 -7.53 -0.84 -0.48
C GLN A 356 -6.30 -0.98 0.44
N SER A 357 -6.45 -0.63 1.72
CA SER A 357 -5.43 -0.79 2.77
C SER A 357 -5.28 -2.24 3.23
N ASN A 358 -4.39 -2.46 4.20
CA ASN A 358 -4.45 -3.68 4.99
C ASN A 358 -5.68 -3.64 5.92
N GLY A 359 -6.56 -4.64 5.82
CA GLY A 359 -7.76 -4.76 6.65
C GLY A 359 -7.57 -5.56 7.93
N ASP A 360 -6.42 -6.23 8.10
CA ASP A 360 -6.11 -7.02 9.30
C ASP A 360 -5.73 -6.13 10.50
N VAL A 361 -5.67 -4.81 10.31
CA VAL A 361 -5.29 -3.84 11.32
C VAL A 361 -6.50 -2.95 11.61
N PRO A 362 -6.94 -2.81 12.88
CA PRO A 362 -7.97 -1.85 13.25
C PRO A 362 -7.58 -0.50 12.71
N ALA A 363 -8.55 0.16 12.05
CA ALA A 363 -8.40 1.57 11.78
C ALA A 363 -8.11 2.25 13.13
N PRO A 364 -7.04 3.06 13.24
CA PRO A 364 -6.54 3.58 14.53
C PRO A 364 -7.56 4.43 15.32
N TYR A 365 -8.75 4.64 14.78
CA TYR A 365 -9.76 5.60 15.24
C TYR A 365 -11.10 5.00 15.64
N THR A 366 -11.48 3.83 15.11
CA THR A 366 -12.81 3.24 15.38
C THR A 366 -12.75 2.02 16.28
N GLY A 367 -11.56 1.42 16.44
CA GLY A 367 -11.45 0.06 17.00
C GLY A 367 -12.12 -1.01 16.14
N ALA A 368 -12.72 -0.64 15.00
CA ALA A 368 -13.30 -1.56 14.05
C ALA A 368 -12.20 -2.11 13.14
N VAL A 369 -12.16 -3.43 13.02
CA VAL A 369 -11.31 -4.13 12.06
C VAL A 369 -11.96 -4.01 10.69
N GLY A 370 -11.24 -3.46 9.72
CA GLY A 370 -11.74 -3.29 8.36
C GLY A 370 -10.76 -2.52 7.50
N ALA A 371 -10.64 -2.92 6.23
CA ALA A 371 -9.78 -2.19 5.30
C ALA A 371 -10.38 -0.84 4.93
N GLU A 372 -9.56 0.19 4.87
CA GLU A 372 -9.89 1.44 4.20
C GLU A 372 -9.78 1.24 2.69
N TYR A 373 -10.69 1.83 1.93
CA TYR A 373 -10.71 1.62 0.48
C TYR A 373 -11.31 2.80 -0.28
N THR A 374 -11.03 2.85 -1.58
CA THR A 374 -11.60 3.80 -2.52
C THR A 374 -11.77 3.11 -3.86
N ASN A 375 -13.01 3.01 -4.35
CA ASN A 375 -13.31 2.48 -5.68
C ASN A 375 -13.47 3.66 -6.65
N TYR A 376 -12.82 3.60 -7.82
CA TYR A 376 -13.17 4.40 -8.99
C TYR A 376 -14.33 3.76 -9.76
N GLN A 377 -14.24 2.45 -9.90
CA GLN A 377 -15.11 1.63 -10.72
C GLN A 377 -15.13 0.22 -10.15
N TYR A 378 -16.27 -0.44 -10.17
CA TYR A 378 -16.36 -1.86 -9.88
C TYR A 378 -17.62 -2.44 -10.51
N SER A 379 -17.62 -3.75 -10.72
CA SER A 379 -18.78 -4.49 -11.20
C SER A 379 -19.56 -5.03 -10.00
N ASP A 380 -20.70 -4.44 -9.68
CA ASP A 380 -21.58 -4.97 -8.63
C ASP A 380 -22.43 -6.15 -9.15
N PHE A 381 -23.06 -6.01 -10.32
CA PHE A 381 -23.91 -7.01 -10.99
C PHE A 381 -24.15 -6.53 -12.44
N PRO A 382 -24.59 -7.40 -13.38
CA PRO A 382 -25.00 -6.93 -14.69
C PRO A 382 -26.23 -6.02 -14.53
N GLY A 383 -26.11 -4.76 -14.96
CA GLY A 383 -27.18 -3.75 -14.92
C GLY A 383 -27.16 -2.74 -13.77
N VAL A 384 -26.30 -2.88 -12.74
CA VAL A 384 -26.27 -1.91 -11.60
C VAL A 384 -25.30 -0.75 -11.84
N GLY A 385 -24.47 -0.85 -12.88
CA GLY A 385 -23.62 0.26 -13.29
C GLY A 385 -22.45 0.50 -12.34
N THR A 386 -21.35 0.93 -12.93
CA THR A 386 -20.23 1.49 -12.20
C THR A 386 -20.69 2.78 -11.54
N THR A 387 -20.41 3.03 -10.25
CA THR A 387 -20.51 4.39 -9.71
C THR A 387 -19.31 5.17 -10.25
N PRO A 388 -19.46 6.00 -11.30
CA PRO A 388 -18.34 6.72 -11.88
C PRO A 388 -18.02 7.93 -11.01
N VAL A 389 -16.74 8.27 -10.91
CA VAL A 389 -16.30 9.39 -10.09
C VAL A 389 -16.88 10.73 -10.59
N ASN A 390 -17.11 10.87 -11.90
CA ASN A 390 -17.69 12.09 -12.46
C ASN A 390 -19.23 12.14 -12.39
N GLY A 391 -19.88 11.16 -11.75
CA GLY A 391 -21.34 11.10 -11.65
C GLY A 391 -22.06 10.79 -12.97
N ASP A 392 -21.33 10.61 -14.08
CA ASP A 392 -21.87 10.23 -15.38
C ASP A 392 -21.93 8.69 -15.52
N PRO A 393 -23.11 8.06 -15.36
CA PRO A 393 -23.29 6.62 -15.47
C PRO A 393 -23.05 6.08 -16.89
N THR A 394 -22.64 6.91 -17.85
CA THR A 394 -22.26 6.51 -19.20
C THR A 394 -20.75 6.55 -19.45
N SER A 395 -19.98 7.20 -18.58
CA SER A 395 -18.52 7.28 -18.71
C SER A 395 -17.87 5.90 -18.65
N THR A 396 -16.95 5.65 -19.57
CA THR A 396 -16.18 4.40 -19.69
C THR A 396 -14.70 4.72 -19.71
N PRO A 397 -13.84 3.90 -19.07
CA PRO A 397 -12.41 4.02 -19.27
C PRO A 397 -12.05 4.04 -20.75
N HIS A 398 -11.29 5.04 -21.19
CA HIS A 398 -10.88 5.21 -22.59
C HIS A 398 -9.39 5.50 -22.71
N ALA A 399 -8.87 5.37 -23.93
CA ALA A 399 -7.47 5.71 -24.18
C ALA A 399 -7.25 7.21 -23.87
N GLY A 400 -6.17 7.52 -23.15
CA GLY A 400 -5.90 8.88 -22.67
C GLY A 400 -6.50 9.21 -21.30
N LEU A 401 -7.30 8.31 -20.70
CA LEU A 401 -7.80 8.50 -19.34
C LEU A 401 -6.66 8.32 -18.34
N ALA A 402 -6.55 9.27 -17.42
CA ALA A 402 -5.65 9.24 -16.26
C ALA A 402 -6.49 9.38 -14.99
N ILE A 403 -6.43 8.36 -14.13
CA ILE A 403 -7.09 8.36 -12.82
C ILE A 403 -6.02 8.57 -11.77
N LYS A 404 -6.22 9.49 -10.83
CA LYS A 404 -5.30 9.73 -9.72
C LYS A 404 -5.99 9.49 -8.39
N PHE A 405 -5.40 8.58 -7.62
CA PHE A 405 -5.66 8.41 -6.20
C PHE A 405 -4.60 9.21 -5.44
N ARG A 406 -5.03 10.15 -4.61
CA ARG A 406 -4.11 10.98 -3.83
C ARG A 406 -4.55 11.08 -2.38
N GLN A 407 -3.56 11.01 -1.50
CA GLN A 407 -3.76 11.23 -0.06
C GLN A 407 -3.90 12.72 0.25
N TRP A 408 -4.81 13.06 1.16
CA TRP A 408 -4.89 14.41 1.71
C TRP A 408 -4.40 14.42 3.17
N PRO A 409 -3.55 15.40 3.54
CA PRO A 409 -3.08 15.48 4.91
C PRO A 409 -4.23 15.80 5.86
N ASN A 410 -4.31 15.03 6.95
CA ASN A 410 -5.14 15.38 8.10
C ASN A 410 -4.62 16.66 8.75
N LYS A 411 -5.38 17.75 8.67
CA LYS A 411 -4.99 19.05 9.21
C LYS A 411 -6.04 19.57 10.18
N VAL A 412 -5.66 19.70 11.44
CA VAL A 412 -6.39 20.51 12.41
C VAL A 412 -5.62 21.79 12.66
N ARG A 413 -6.36 22.90 12.71
CA ARG A 413 -5.84 24.20 13.13
C ARG A 413 -6.38 24.53 14.51
N VAL A 414 -5.51 24.86 15.46
CA VAL A 414 -5.92 25.50 16.70
C VAL A 414 -6.22 26.96 16.39
N MET A 415 -7.48 27.37 16.55
CA MET A 415 -7.93 28.73 16.23
C MET A 415 -7.57 29.68 17.36
N ARG A 416 -7.83 29.25 18.60
CA ARG A 416 -7.56 30.00 19.81
C ARG A 416 -7.47 29.05 21.00
N VAL A 417 -6.67 29.42 21.99
CA VAL A 417 -6.69 28.80 23.32
C VAL A 417 -7.25 29.84 24.28
N ASP A 418 -8.33 29.49 24.94
CA ASP A 418 -8.93 30.26 26.02
C ASP A 418 -8.65 29.60 27.37
N PHE A 419 -8.75 30.38 28.42
CA PHE A 419 -8.65 29.87 29.79
C PHE A 419 -9.98 30.08 30.49
N GLN A 420 -10.40 29.07 31.23
CA GLN A 420 -11.57 29.13 32.09
C GLN A 420 -11.16 28.96 33.55
N ILE A 421 -11.91 29.61 34.43
CA ILE A 421 -11.75 29.55 35.88
C ILE A 421 -13.11 29.16 36.51
N PRO A 422 -13.14 28.58 37.72
CA PRO A 422 -14.39 28.31 38.41
C PRO A 422 -15.20 29.60 38.61
N ASP A 423 -16.52 29.52 38.42
CA ASP A 423 -17.43 30.61 38.75
C ASP A 423 -17.39 30.82 40.27
N ARG A 424 -17.19 32.07 40.69
CA ARG A 424 -17.15 32.46 42.11
C ARG A 424 -18.47 32.18 42.82
N ASN A 425 -19.57 32.17 42.08
CA ASN A 425 -20.92 31.92 42.61
C ASN A 425 -21.35 30.46 42.47
N ASN A 426 -20.62 29.65 41.69
CA ASN A 426 -20.91 28.24 41.48
C ASN A 426 -19.61 27.47 41.16
N ALA A 427 -19.03 26.86 42.20
CA ALA A 427 -17.80 26.10 42.16
C ALA A 427 -17.70 24.98 41.10
N ILE A 428 -18.85 24.51 40.59
CA ILE A 428 -18.93 23.40 39.63
C ILE A 428 -18.98 23.94 38.18
N ALA A 429 -19.33 25.20 38.00
CA ALA A 429 -19.38 25.87 36.70
C ALA A 429 -18.05 26.56 36.39
N PHE A 430 -17.66 26.59 35.12
CA PHE A 430 -16.47 27.29 34.64
C PHE A 430 -16.89 28.48 33.78
N VAL A 431 -16.26 29.62 33.98
CA VAL A 431 -16.46 30.85 33.18
C VAL A 431 -15.16 31.21 32.46
N ASN A 432 -15.29 31.82 31.28
CA ASN A 432 -14.13 32.32 30.54
C ASN A 432 -13.41 33.38 31.38
N LEU A 433 -12.06 33.30 31.39
CA LEU A 433 -11.24 34.37 31.93
C LEU A 433 -11.60 35.67 31.18
N PRO A 434 -11.92 36.77 31.89
CA PRO A 434 -12.41 37.98 31.25
C PRO A 434 -11.47 38.46 30.15
N GLN A 435 -12.02 38.79 28.97
CA GLN A 435 -11.24 39.33 27.84
C GLN A 435 -10.49 40.59 28.26
N GLY A 436 -9.16 40.61 28.09
CA GLY A 436 -8.28 41.71 28.51
C GLY A 436 -7.47 41.41 29.79
N SER A 437 -7.81 40.36 30.54
CA SER A 437 -6.93 39.81 31.57
C SER A 437 -5.71 39.19 30.89
N ILE A 438 -4.49 39.58 31.28
CA ILE A 438 -3.25 39.00 30.74
C ILE A 438 -3.14 37.56 31.30
N PRO A 439 -3.25 36.50 30.47
CA PRO A 439 -3.07 35.13 30.95
C PRO A 439 -1.67 34.91 31.53
N ASP A 440 -0.68 35.67 31.04
CA ASP A 440 0.73 35.56 31.40
C ASP A 440 1.05 35.90 32.88
N ASN A 441 0.10 36.47 33.63
CA ASN A 441 0.25 36.80 35.05
C ASN A 441 -0.95 36.36 35.91
N TYR A 442 -1.72 35.36 35.48
CA TYR A 442 -2.82 34.85 36.29
C TYR A 442 -2.29 34.00 37.45
N GLU A 443 -2.44 34.48 38.68
CA GLU A 443 -1.97 33.78 39.88
C GLU A 443 -2.94 32.68 40.29
N LEU A 444 -2.38 31.49 40.53
CA LEU A 444 -3.11 30.34 41.08
C LEU A 444 -2.76 30.17 42.56
N LEU A 445 -3.79 30.09 43.39
CA LEU A 445 -3.59 29.82 44.81
C LEU A 445 -3.42 28.33 45.05
N LEU A 446 -2.20 27.90 45.38
CA LEU A 446 -1.88 26.50 45.64
C LEU A 446 -2.75 25.91 46.75
N GLY A 447 -3.32 24.73 46.49
CA GLY A 447 -4.17 24.02 47.45
C GLY A 447 -5.60 24.57 47.58
N HIS A 448 -5.94 25.68 46.93
CA HIS A 448 -7.28 26.24 46.99
C HIS A 448 -8.19 25.63 45.88
N PRO A 449 -9.35 25.04 46.21
CA PRO A 449 -10.16 24.29 45.26
C PRO A 449 -10.77 25.14 44.12
N LEU A 450 -11.00 26.44 44.36
CA LEU A 450 -11.51 27.38 43.34
C LEU A 450 -10.43 28.24 42.67
N LEU A 451 -9.58 28.88 43.47
CA LEU A 451 -8.55 29.82 43.01
C LEU A 451 -7.25 29.14 42.56
N GLY A 452 -7.08 27.84 42.82
CA GLY A 452 -5.94 27.04 42.37
C GLY A 452 -6.19 26.29 41.06
N VAL A 453 -7.31 26.56 40.38
CA VAL A 453 -7.73 25.82 39.18
C VAL A 453 -7.82 26.75 37.98
N ILE A 454 -7.15 26.35 36.89
CA ILE A 454 -7.30 26.94 35.57
C ILE A 454 -7.50 25.82 34.56
N ARG A 455 -8.40 26.03 33.61
CA ARG A 455 -8.70 25.06 32.56
C ARG A 455 -8.40 25.66 31.19
N PRO A 456 -7.42 25.15 30.43
CA PRO A 456 -7.26 25.52 29.03
C PRO A 456 -8.41 24.92 28.21
N VAL A 457 -8.97 25.73 27.31
CA VAL A 457 -10.01 25.35 26.35
C VAL A 457 -9.52 25.71 24.96
N GLY A 458 -9.21 24.69 24.16
CA GLY A 458 -8.86 24.86 22.76
C GLY A 458 -10.09 24.93 21.88
N VAL A 459 -10.21 25.99 21.09
CA VAL A 459 -11.12 26.02 19.94
C VAL A 459 -10.33 25.55 18.73
N VAL A 460 -10.75 24.45 18.12
CA VAL A 460 -10.06 23.83 16.98
C VAL A 460 -10.97 23.74 15.78
N GLN A 461 -10.38 23.92 14.60
CA GLN A 461 -11.05 23.74 13.32
C GLN A 461 -10.42 22.55 12.61
N ASN A 462 -11.23 21.57 12.23
CA ASN A 462 -10.82 20.56 11.27
C ASN A 462 -10.77 21.20 9.88
N THR A 463 -9.56 21.35 9.33
CA THR A 463 -9.33 21.88 7.99
C THR A 463 -9.15 20.76 6.95
N SER A 464 -9.27 19.49 7.36
CA SER A 464 -9.26 18.36 6.45
C SER A 464 -10.43 18.40 5.46
N ASP A 465 -11.53 19.11 5.75
CA ASP A 465 -12.68 19.20 4.84
C ASP A 465 -12.54 20.25 3.73
N SER A 466 -11.47 21.05 3.74
CA SER A 466 -11.17 22.05 2.69
C SER A 466 -10.51 21.41 1.45
N ILE A 467 -10.99 20.22 1.10
CA ILE A 467 -10.59 19.49 -0.10
C ILE A 467 -11.52 20.01 -1.20
N GLY A 468 -10.99 20.35 -2.37
CA GLY A 468 -11.77 20.89 -3.49
C GLY A 468 -12.88 19.93 -3.98
N PRO A 469 -13.41 20.12 -5.20
CA PRO A 469 -14.49 19.28 -5.75
C PRO A 469 -13.99 17.88 -6.16
N VAL A 470 -13.51 17.10 -5.20
CA VAL A 470 -12.99 15.74 -5.41
C VAL A 470 -13.90 14.72 -4.75
N ASN A 471 -13.92 13.51 -5.30
CA ASN A 471 -14.67 12.44 -4.67
C ASN A 471 -13.96 11.96 -3.41
N ARG A 472 -14.77 11.87 -2.36
CA ARG A 472 -14.32 11.50 -1.02
C ARG A 472 -15.17 10.37 -0.47
N THR A 473 -14.49 9.35 0.03
CA THR A 473 -15.08 8.46 1.04
C THR A 473 -14.87 9.13 2.39
N ARG A 474 -15.95 9.36 3.17
CA ARG A 474 -15.80 9.92 4.52
C ARG A 474 -15.00 8.93 5.36
N GLN A 475 -13.97 9.42 6.03
CA GLN A 475 -13.20 8.64 6.99
C GLN A 475 -13.37 9.18 8.40
N PRO A 476 -13.53 8.30 9.41
CA PRO A 476 -13.52 8.70 10.81
C PRO A 476 -12.09 9.03 11.25
N VAL A 477 -11.83 10.29 11.61
CA VAL A 477 -10.52 10.73 12.12
C VAL A 477 -10.70 11.31 13.53
N VAL A 478 -9.90 10.83 14.48
CA VAL A 478 -9.87 11.38 15.85
C VAL A 478 -8.55 12.13 16.06
N TYR A 479 -8.64 13.37 16.51
CA TYR A 479 -7.47 14.18 16.87
C TYR A 479 -7.29 14.19 18.38
N ASN A 480 -6.06 13.94 18.84
CA ASN A 480 -5.68 14.17 20.24
C ASN A 480 -4.93 15.50 20.32
N ILE A 481 -5.52 16.47 21.02
CA ILE A 481 -4.91 17.78 21.27
C ILE A 481 -4.53 17.82 22.76
N ILE A 482 -3.27 18.15 23.04
CA ILE A 482 -2.73 18.20 24.40
C ILE A 482 -2.29 19.62 24.71
N PHE A 483 -2.87 20.21 25.75
CA PHE A 483 -2.38 21.44 26.37
C PHE A 483 -1.39 21.08 27.49
N ARG A 484 -0.22 21.71 27.51
CA ARG A 484 0.79 21.51 28.55
C ARG A 484 1.02 22.81 29.32
N ILE A 485 0.72 22.79 30.60
CA ILE A 485 1.11 23.84 31.57
C ILE A 485 2.41 23.36 32.23
N ARG A 486 3.44 24.23 32.30
CA ARG A 486 4.72 23.92 32.94
C ARG A 486 5.03 24.97 33.98
N ASP A 487 5.52 24.54 35.14
CA ASP A 487 6.28 25.41 36.02
C ASP A 487 7.68 25.62 35.41
N ILE A 488 8.13 26.87 35.36
CA ILE A 488 9.45 27.25 34.82
C ILE A 488 10.52 27.16 35.92
N VAL A 489 10.12 27.07 37.19
CA VAL A 489 11.03 26.78 38.29
C VAL A 489 11.32 25.28 38.30
N ASN A 490 12.60 24.91 38.34
CA ASN A 490 13.11 23.53 38.30
C ASN A 490 12.62 22.68 39.50
N CYS A 491 11.36 22.26 39.46
CA CYS A 491 10.76 21.34 40.41
C CYS A 491 10.82 19.93 39.82
N VAL A 492 11.53 19.01 40.46
CA VAL A 492 11.72 17.59 40.09
C VAL A 492 10.40 16.77 40.24
N ALA A 493 9.24 17.39 40.06
CA ALA A 493 7.94 16.75 40.22
C ALA A 493 7.32 16.35 38.87
N PRO A 494 6.73 15.15 38.75
CA PRO A 494 6.12 14.70 37.50
C PRO A 494 4.90 15.58 37.13
N PRO A 495 4.71 15.91 35.84
CA PRO A 495 3.58 16.74 35.40
C PRO A 495 2.23 16.03 35.61
N VAL A 496 1.25 16.77 36.13
CA VAL A 496 -0.15 16.33 36.25
C VAL A 496 -0.81 16.44 34.87
N TYR A 497 -1.04 15.31 34.21
CA TYR A 497 -1.75 15.25 32.94
C TYR A 497 -3.25 15.12 33.19
N GLN A 498 -4.05 16.11 32.77
CA GLN A 498 -5.50 15.92 32.62
C GLN A 498 -5.83 15.67 31.14
N LYS A 499 -6.22 14.43 30.85
CA LYS A 499 -6.63 14.00 29.51
C LYS A 499 -8.07 14.47 29.28
N THR A 500 -8.29 15.41 28.36
CA THR A 500 -9.66 15.76 27.93
C THR A 500 -9.95 14.97 26.67
N GLN A 501 -10.94 14.07 26.73
CA GLN A 501 -11.41 13.30 25.59
C GLN A 501 -12.54 14.10 24.93
N THR A 502 -12.32 14.60 23.72
CA THR A 502 -13.39 15.16 22.89
C THR A 502 -14.05 14.02 22.12
N THR A 503 -15.36 13.82 22.34
CA THR A 503 -16.24 12.95 21.54
C THR A 503 -16.53 13.54 20.18
#